data_AF-A0A1V9ADH6-F1
#
_entry.id   AF-A0A1V9ADH6-F1
#
_cell.length_a   1.000
_cell.length_b   1.000
_cell.length_c   1.000
_cell.angle_alpha   90.00
_cell.angle_beta   90.00
_cell.angle_gamma   90.00
#
_symmetry.space_group_name_H-M   'P 1'
#
loop_
_entity.id
_entity.type
_entity.pdbx_description
1 polymer ?
#
loop_
_entity_poly.entity_id
_entity_poly.type
_entity_poly.pdbx_seq_one_letter_code
_entity_poly.pdbx_strand_id
1 'polypeptide(L)'
;MALLIATSGCSERTFDDGPLGEWDEGTNATCSKQLDGRMTITSGGNPMLHRGRAAVTITEVSAVGSRGFEIIDTFLVPPHGLGNGGQYPPDPDDAGPTWEAWEKRIPAEGTTIQPGEEWWLVVGLRAETRHAAVERFQVDYQDAAGTKYRYRTRVSHFLRPDCEGSLAEWRAER
;
A
#
# COMPACT_ATOMS: atom_id res chain seq x y z
N MET A 1 -49.79 -17.67 10.66
CA MET A 1 -48.52 -18.39 10.89
C MET A 1 -47.41 -17.50 10.36
N ALA A 2 -46.75 -16.76 11.25
CA ALA A 2 -45.72 -15.78 10.88
C ALA A 2 -44.37 -16.50 10.78
N LEU A 3 -43.78 -16.49 9.58
CA LEU A 3 -42.44 -17.03 9.33
C LEU A 3 -41.42 -16.01 9.84
N LEU A 4 -40.79 -16.30 10.98
CA LEU A 4 -39.62 -15.58 11.46
C LEU A 4 -38.40 -16.03 10.64
N ILE A 5 -37.98 -15.22 9.68
CA ILE A 5 -36.72 -15.40 8.97
C ILE A 5 -35.60 -14.91 9.91
N ALA A 6 -34.93 -15.85 10.57
CA ALA A 6 -33.72 -15.57 11.32
C ALA A 6 -32.58 -15.34 10.31
N THR A 7 -32.29 -14.08 9.97
CA THR A 7 -31.04 -13.75 9.29
C THR A 7 -29.91 -13.92 10.29
N SER A 8 -29.31 -15.12 10.32
CA SER A 8 -28.02 -15.33 10.97
C SER A 8 -27.01 -14.44 10.27
N GLY A 9 -26.76 -13.26 10.84
CA GLY A 9 -25.71 -12.35 10.42
C GLY A 9 -24.37 -13.02 10.68
N CYS A 10 -23.88 -13.80 9.72
CA CYS A 10 -22.46 -14.11 9.63
C CYS A 10 -21.75 -12.77 9.50
N SER A 11 -21.25 -12.24 10.62
CA SER A 11 -20.33 -11.12 10.59
C SER A 11 -19.16 -11.58 9.71
N GLU A 12 -19.06 -11.04 8.51
CA GLU A 12 -17.96 -11.32 7.59
C GLU A 12 -16.66 -10.96 8.31
N ARG A 13 -15.94 -11.97 8.78
CA ARG A 13 -14.72 -11.78 9.55
C ARG A 13 -13.57 -11.57 8.57
N THR A 14 -12.80 -10.51 8.80
CA THR A 14 -11.51 -10.29 8.13
C THR A 14 -10.39 -10.67 9.08
N PHE A 15 -9.40 -11.42 8.58
CA PHE A 15 -8.25 -11.87 9.35
C PHE A 15 -7.01 -11.01 9.05
N ASP A 16 -6.32 -10.54 10.10
CA ASP A 16 -5.10 -9.72 9.97
C ASP A 16 -3.80 -10.57 9.93
N ASP A 17 -3.90 -11.90 10.13
CA ASP A 17 -2.81 -12.89 10.14
C ASP A 17 -2.82 -13.77 8.87
N GLY A 18 -3.23 -13.19 7.75
CA GLY A 18 -3.37 -13.89 6.47
C GLY A 18 -2.04 -14.23 5.76
N PRO A 19 -2.11 -14.91 4.59
CA PRO A 19 -0.95 -15.46 3.90
C PRO A 19 0.01 -14.44 3.24
N LEU A 20 -0.36 -13.16 3.13
CA LEU A 20 0.49 -12.11 2.55
C LEU A 20 1.25 -11.31 3.64
N GLY A 21 2.57 -11.15 3.45
CA GLY A 21 3.41 -10.23 4.22
C GLY A 21 4.59 -10.90 4.96
N GLU A 22 5.54 -10.08 5.43
CA GLU A 22 6.66 -10.53 6.25
C GLU A 22 6.45 -10.29 7.76
N TRP A 23 7.01 -11.22 8.55
CA TRP A 23 7.06 -11.20 10.01
C TRP A 23 8.38 -10.57 10.47
N ASP A 24 8.55 -9.25 10.42
CA ASP A 24 9.60 -8.65 11.26
C ASP A 24 9.34 -7.19 11.63
N GLU A 25 9.29 -6.94 12.93
CA GLU A 25 8.86 -5.71 13.62
C GLU A 25 9.68 -4.48 13.17
N GLY A 26 8.98 -3.44 12.73
CA GLY A 26 9.58 -2.16 12.37
C GLY A 26 8.62 -1.29 11.57
N THR A 27 8.29 -0.11 12.08
CA THR A 27 7.61 0.92 11.29
C THR A 27 8.65 1.85 10.71
N ASN A 28 8.75 1.92 9.39
CA ASN A 28 9.59 2.90 8.72
C ASN A 28 8.75 4.13 8.36
N ALA A 29 9.41 5.26 8.19
CA ALA A 29 8.77 6.48 7.73
C ALA A 29 9.66 7.19 6.73
N THR A 30 9.04 7.77 5.71
CA THR A 30 9.71 8.56 4.70
C THR A 30 9.08 9.94 4.66
N CYS A 31 9.93 10.98 4.61
CA CYS A 31 9.50 12.33 4.31
C CYS A 31 10.03 12.73 2.93
N SER A 32 9.12 13.14 2.05
CA SER A 32 9.44 13.79 0.79
C SER A 32 9.33 15.30 0.94
N LYS A 33 10.35 16.02 0.48
CA LYS A 33 10.26 17.48 0.35
C LYS A 33 9.34 17.81 -0.82
N GLN A 34 8.46 18.78 -0.64
CA GLN A 34 7.66 19.33 -1.74
C GLN A 34 8.56 20.23 -2.61
N LEU A 35 9.25 19.62 -3.59
CA LEU A 35 10.09 20.34 -4.54
C LEU A 35 9.26 20.78 -5.76
N ASP A 36 9.44 22.02 -6.20
CA ASP A 36 8.96 22.55 -7.49
C ASP A 36 7.45 22.38 -7.77
N GLY A 37 6.63 22.38 -6.71
CA GLY A 37 5.18 22.19 -6.86
C GLY A 37 4.77 20.76 -7.24
N ARG A 38 5.67 19.77 -7.11
CA ARG A 38 5.31 18.36 -7.23
C ARG A 38 4.23 18.03 -6.21
N MET A 39 3.07 17.64 -6.73
CA MET A 39 1.95 17.19 -5.92
C MET A 39 1.84 15.67 -5.91
N THR A 40 2.57 14.95 -6.76
CA THR A 40 2.47 13.49 -6.82
C THR A 40 3.77 12.82 -6.38
N ILE A 41 3.64 11.77 -5.56
CA ILE A 41 4.77 10.96 -5.11
C ILE A 41 4.49 9.47 -5.27
N THR A 42 5.54 8.71 -5.52
CA THR A 42 5.51 7.25 -5.54
C THR A 42 5.82 6.72 -4.15
N SER A 43 4.98 5.81 -3.64
CA SER A 43 5.27 5.00 -2.47
C SER A 43 5.59 3.57 -2.93
N GLY A 44 6.88 3.21 -2.91
CA GLY A 44 7.34 1.82 -2.96
C GLY A 44 7.13 1.14 -1.60
N GLY A 45 6.05 0.38 -1.50
CA GLY A 45 5.75 -0.45 -0.34
C GLY A 45 6.74 -1.59 -0.16
N ASN A 46 6.73 -2.16 1.04
CA ASN A 46 7.51 -3.35 1.38
C ASN A 46 7.11 -4.57 0.53
N PRO A 47 7.99 -5.56 0.36
CA PRO A 47 7.66 -6.82 -0.31
C PRO A 47 6.43 -7.50 0.32
N MET A 48 5.55 -8.00 -0.54
CA MET A 48 4.42 -8.84 -0.19
C MET A 48 4.71 -10.26 -0.68
N LEU A 49 5.33 -11.04 0.20
CA LEU A 49 5.55 -12.47 -0.05
C LEU A 49 4.31 -13.28 0.32
N HIS A 50 3.85 -14.13 -0.59
CA HIS A 50 2.74 -15.05 -0.36
C HIS A 50 3.23 -16.36 0.27
N ARG A 51 3.03 -16.52 1.58
CA ARG A 51 3.46 -17.71 2.35
C ARG A 51 2.38 -18.79 2.50
N GLY A 52 1.16 -18.52 2.04
CA GLY A 52 0.07 -19.48 2.02
C GLY A 52 0.23 -20.59 0.98
N ARG A 53 -0.73 -21.53 0.95
CA ARG A 53 -0.74 -22.69 0.02
C ARG A 53 -1.77 -22.60 -1.10
N ALA A 54 -2.67 -21.63 -1.03
CA ALA A 54 -3.69 -21.37 -2.04
C ALA A 54 -3.52 -19.95 -2.56
N ALA A 55 -3.88 -19.72 -3.81
CA ALA A 55 -3.86 -18.39 -4.40
C ALA A 55 -4.84 -17.44 -3.68
N VAL A 56 -4.51 -16.16 -3.70
CA VAL A 56 -5.37 -15.09 -3.18
C VAL A 56 -5.51 -13.96 -4.18
N THR A 57 -6.64 -13.28 -4.17
CA THR A 57 -6.92 -12.15 -5.04
C THR A 57 -7.02 -10.87 -4.21
N ILE A 58 -6.26 -9.83 -4.59
CA ILE A 58 -6.39 -8.51 -3.98
C ILE A 58 -7.73 -7.92 -4.39
N THR A 59 -8.51 -7.48 -3.42
CA THR A 59 -9.83 -6.89 -3.66
C THR A 59 -9.83 -5.38 -3.54
N GLU A 60 -8.97 -4.81 -2.69
CA GLU A 60 -8.91 -3.37 -2.44
C GLU A 60 -7.55 -2.96 -1.92
N VAL A 61 -7.09 -1.78 -2.34
CA VAL A 61 -5.95 -1.07 -1.73
C VAL A 61 -6.39 0.29 -1.23
N SER A 62 -6.25 0.54 0.08
CA SER A 62 -6.70 1.78 0.71
C SER A 62 -5.63 2.41 1.60
N ALA A 63 -5.78 3.72 1.85
CA ALA A 63 -4.89 4.46 2.74
C ALA A 63 -5.44 4.45 4.17
N VAL A 64 -4.57 4.19 5.15
CA VAL A 64 -4.93 4.23 6.58
C VAL A 64 -4.36 5.50 7.21
N GLY A 65 -5.23 6.25 7.89
CA GLY A 65 -4.88 7.53 8.52
C GLY A 65 -4.33 8.55 7.51
N SER A 66 -4.90 8.58 6.31
CA SER A 66 -4.53 9.56 5.28
C SER A 66 -5.08 10.94 5.62
N ARG A 67 -4.24 11.95 5.47
CA ARG A 67 -4.61 13.36 5.52
C ARG A 67 -3.90 14.10 4.40
N GLY A 68 -4.66 14.77 3.55
CA GLY A 68 -4.11 15.56 2.45
C GLY A 68 -3.44 14.73 1.34
N PHE A 69 -3.56 13.40 1.35
CA PHE A 69 -3.22 12.52 0.24
C PHE A 69 -4.46 11.82 -0.31
N GLU A 70 -4.50 11.69 -1.64
CA GLU A 70 -5.39 10.83 -2.40
C GLU A 70 -4.56 9.73 -3.08
N ILE A 71 -5.05 8.49 -3.05
CA ILE A 71 -4.52 7.42 -3.88
C ILE A 71 -5.04 7.64 -5.30
N ILE A 72 -4.14 7.76 -6.27
CA ILE A 72 -4.52 7.93 -7.68
C ILE A 72 -4.36 6.64 -8.48
N ASP A 73 -3.46 5.75 -8.07
CA ASP A 73 -3.21 4.47 -8.73
C ASP A 73 -2.54 3.48 -7.76
N THR A 74 -2.73 2.18 -8.02
CA THR A 74 -2.08 1.09 -7.27
C THR A 74 -1.60 -0.02 -8.21
N PHE A 75 -0.34 -0.42 -8.05
CA PHE A 75 0.29 -1.43 -8.89
C PHE A 75 1.07 -2.44 -8.07
N LEU A 76 1.25 -3.63 -8.64
CA LEU A 76 2.27 -4.58 -8.22
C LEU A 76 3.42 -4.52 -9.22
N VAL A 77 4.64 -4.47 -8.70
CA VAL A 77 5.87 -4.60 -9.48
C VAL A 77 6.66 -5.82 -9.02
N PRO A 78 7.44 -6.45 -9.91
CA PRO A 78 8.37 -7.50 -9.51
C PRO A 78 9.36 -7.02 -8.42
N PRO A 79 10.06 -7.93 -7.73
CA PRO A 79 11.05 -7.59 -6.72
C PRO A 79 12.10 -6.58 -7.23
N HIS A 80 12.68 -5.82 -6.29
CA HIS A 80 13.52 -4.63 -6.56
C HIS A 80 12.74 -3.46 -7.17
N GLY A 81 11.53 -3.22 -6.63
CA GLY A 81 10.64 -2.14 -7.02
C GLY A 81 11.18 -0.73 -6.76
N LEU A 82 10.32 0.27 -7.02
CA LEU A 82 10.66 1.68 -7.01
C LEU A 82 11.00 2.23 -5.62
N GLY A 83 11.88 3.22 -5.57
CA GLY A 83 12.19 3.98 -4.38
C GLY A 83 11.03 4.83 -3.87
N ASN A 84 10.99 5.05 -2.56
CA ASN A 84 9.99 5.89 -1.91
C ASN A 84 10.23 7.38 -2.16
N GLY A 85 9.14 8.12 -2.36
CA GLY A 85 9.12 9.58 -2.33
C GLY A 85 9.53 10.27 -3.63
N GLY A 86 9.85 9.50 -4.68
CA GLY A 86 10.09 10.00 -6.03
C GLY A 86 8.82 10.51 -6.71
N GLN A 87 8.96 11.15 -7.88
CA GLN A 87 7.82 11.61 -8.67
C GLN A 87 6.90 10.44 -9.06
N TYR A 88 5.61 10.72 -9.22
CA TYR A 88 4.65 9.76 -9.77
C TYR A 88 3.99 10.29 -11.07
N PRO A 89 3.93 9.49 -12.15
CA PRO A 89 4.66 8.22 -12.30
C PRO A 89 6.18 8.46 -12.21
N PRO A 90 6.96 7.43 -11.87
CA PRO A 90 8.42 7.53 -11.88
C PRO A 90 8.91 7.97 -13.25
N ASP A 91 9.93 8.82 -13.25
CA ASP A 91 10.65 9.18 -14.47
C ASP A 91 11.70 8.08 -14.79
N PRO A 92 11.83 7.64 -16.05
CA PRO A 92 12.80 6.61 -16.42
C PRO A 92 14.26 6.97 -16.12
N ASP A 93 14.63 8.24 -16.28
CA ASP A 93 16.01 8.70 -16.03
C ASP A 93 16.33 8.71 -14.53
N ASP A 94 15.33 9.03 -13.69
CA ASP A 94 15.47 9.01 -12.22
C ASP A 94 15.34 7.60 -11.62
N ALA A 95 14.50 6.74 -12.21
CA ALA A 95 14.25 5.38 -11.70
C ALA A 95 15.42 4.42 -11.95
N GLY A 96 16.26 4.72 -12.95
CA GLY A 96 17.46 3.93 -13.26
C GLY A 96 17.15 2.43 -13.40
N PRO A 97 17.87 1.53 -12.69
CA PRO A 97 17.64 0.09 -12.78
C PRO A 97 16.22 -0.37 -12.38
N THR A 98 15.50 0.42 -11.56
CA THR A 98 14.13 0.07 -11.12
C THR A 98 13.07 0.33 -12.19
N TRP A 99 13.43 1.02 -13.28
CA TRP A 99 12.53 1.26 -14.42
C TRP A 99 12.05 -0.04 -15.08
N GLU A 100 12.93 -1.03 -15.22
CA GLU A 100 12.57 -2.32 -15.82
C GLU A 100 11.48 -3.05 -15.01
N ALA A 101 11.52 -2.93 -13.69
CA ALA A 101 10.47 -3.47 -12.81
C ALA A 101 9.15 -2.69 -12.98
N TRP A 102 9.21 -1.37 -13.14
CA TRP A 102 8.04 -0.52 -13.34
C TRP A 102 7.33 -0.76 -14.69
N GLU A 103 8.08 -1.07 -15.75
CA GLU A 103 7.48 -1.42 -17.05
C GLU A 103 6.70 -2.74 -17.01
N LYS A 104 7.07 -3.65 -16.10
CA LYS A 104 6.42 -4.94 -15.89
C LYS A 104 5.29 -4.88 -14.86
N ARG A 105 4.89 -3.67 -14.44
CA ARG A 105 3.84 -3.49 -13.44
C ARG A 105 2.50 -4.04 -13.93
N ILE A 106 1.72 -4.53 -12.99
CA ILE A 106 0.32 -4.93 -13.19
C ILE A 106 -0.57 -4.22 -12.18
N PRO A 107 -1.88 -4.03 -12.46
CA PRO A 107 -2.80 -3.46 -11.48
C PRO A 107 -2.76 -4.23 -10.15
N ALA A 108 -2.88 -3.55 -9.01
CA ALA A 108 -2.92 -4.27 -7.73
C ALA A 108 -4.28 -4.93 -7.50
N GLU A 109 -5.36 -4.17 -7.59
CA GLU A 109 -6.72 -4.66 -7.39
C GLU A 109 -7.13 -5.62 -8.51
N GLY A 110 -7.77 -6.73 -8.14
CA GLY A 110 -8.15 -7.81 -9.04
C GLY A 110 -7.04 -8.80 -9.38
N THR A 111 -5.78 -8.51 -9.02
CA THR A 111 -4.68 -9.44 -9.28
C THR A 111 -4.70 -10.62 -8.32
N THR A 112 -4.52 -11.82 -8.89
CA THR A 112 -4.34 -13.06 -8.14
C THR A 112 -2.86 -13.34 -7.95
N ILE A 113 -2.44 -13.49 -6.69
CA ILE A 113 -1.08 -13.83 -6.28
C ILE A 113 -1.01 -15.32 -5.99
N GLN A 114 -0.06 -16.02 -6.60
CA GLN A 114 0.15 -17.45 -6.39
C GLN A 114 1.00 -17.73 -5.14
N PRO A 115 0.88 -18.93 -4.55
CA PRO A 115 1.79 -19.39 -3.50
C PRO A 115 3.27 -19.24 -3.88
N GLY A 116 4.05 -18.60 -3.01
CA GLY A 116 5.48 -18.39 -3.20
C GLY A 116 5.86 -17.19 -4.08
N GLU A 117 4.89 -16.49 -4.66
CA GLU A 117 5.17 -15.22 -5.37
C GLU A 117 5.48 -14.09 -4.39
N GLU A 118 6.37 -13.20 -4.82
CA GLU A 118 6.67 -11.94 -4.16
C GLU A 118 6.38 -10.79 -5.11
N TRP A 119 5.62 -9.81 -4.62
CA TRP A 119 5.31 -8.58 -5.34
C TRP A 119 5.55 -7.38 -4.44
N TRP A 120 5.96 -6.26 -5.03
CA TRP A 120 6.10 -5.00 -4.31
C TRP A 120 4.89 -4.12 -4.63
N LEU A 121 4.17 -3.68 -3.60
CA LEU A 121 3.06 -2.74 -3.76
C LEU A 121 3.62 -1.36 -4.07
N VAL A 122 3.22 -0.76 -5.18
CA VAL A 122 3.50 0.64 -5.50
C VAL A 122 2.21 1.43 -5.49
N VAL A 123 2.20 2.53 -4.75
CA VAL A 123 1.05 3.43 -4.65
C VAL A 123 1.42 4.80 -5.19
N GLY A 124 0.66 5.27 -6.18
CA GLY A 124 0.69 6.66 -6.62
C GLY A 124 -0.14 7.51 -5.67
N LEU A 125 0.49 8.51 -5.06
CA LEU A 125 -0.17 9.46 -4.18
C LEU A 125 -0.23 10.84 -4.84
N ARG A 126 -1.37 11.52 -4.73
CA ARG A 126 -1.51 12.96 -4.98
C ARG A 126 -1.74 13.68 -3.66
N ALA A 127 -0.86 14.60 -3.31
CA ALA A 127 -1.06 15.54 -2.23
C ALA A 127 -2.05 16.61 -2.68
N GLU A 128 -3.04 16.88 -1.83
CA GLU A 128 -4.02 17.95 -1.99
C GLU A 128 -3.61 19.21 -1.21
N THR A 129 -2.60 19.09 -0.34
CA THR A 129 -2.08 20.21 0.44
C THR A 129 -0.55 20.13 0.55
N ARG A 130 0.07 21.20 1.06
CA ARG A 130 1.52 21.25 1.30
C ARG A 130 2.00 20.37 2.45
N HIS A 131 1.08 19.87 3.27
CA HIS A 131 1.35 18.94 4.36
C HIS A 131 0.42 17.73 4.19
N ALA A 132 0.98 16.63 3.73
CA ALA A 132 0.22 15.41 3.54
C ALA A 132 0.86 14.26 4.30
N ALA A 133 0.05 13.35 4.82
CA ALA A 133 0.52 12.19 5.56
C ALA A 133 -0.37 10.99 5.28
N VAL A 134 0.24 9.81 5.20
CA VAL A 134 -0.44 8.52 5.24
C VAL A 134 0.33 7.61 6.17
N GLU A 135 -0.37 6.91 7.07
CA GLU A 135 0.31 6.09 8.06
C GLU A 135 0.81 4.77 7.49
N ARG A 136 0.02 4.19 6.61
CA ARG A 136 0.27 2.92 5.92
C ARG A 136 -0.78 2.70 4.84
N PHE A 137 -0.54 1.71 4.01
CA PHE A 137 -1.53 1.18 3.06
C PHE A 137 -2.09 -0.13 3.57
N GLN A 138 -3.37 -0.34 3.33
CA GLN A 138 -4.08 -1.57 3.61
C GLN A 138 -4.36 -2.27 2.29
N VAL A 139 -4.11 -3.57 2.24
CA VAL A 139 -4.43 -4.45 1.13
C VAL A 139 -5.43 -5.46 1.69
N ASP A 140 -6.67 -5.35 1.26
CA ASP A 140 -7.69 -6.36 1.54
C ASP A 140 -7.71 -7.36 0.38
N TYR A 141 -7.80 -8.65 0.72
CA TYR A 141 -7.69 -9.73 -0.24
C TYR A 141 -8.48 -10.95 0.22
N GLN A 142 -8.74 -11.88 -0.69
CA GLN A 142 -9.50 -13.09 -0.37
C GLN A 142 -8.93 -14.33 -1.05
N ASP A 143 -9.13 -15.49 -0.43
CA ASP A 143 -8.88 -16.78 -1.07
C ASP A 143 -10.06 -17.23 -1.95
N ALA A 144 -9.88 -18.35 -2.67
CA ALA A 144 -10.92 -18.93 -3.52
C ALA A 144 -12.19 -19.38 -2.77
N ALA A 145 -12.11 -19.57 -1.44
CA ALA A 145 -13.27 -19.88 -0.61
C ALA A 145 -14.02 -18.62 -0.15
N GLY A 146 -13.53 -17.42 -0.49
CA GLY A 146 -14.08 -16.14 -0.09
C GLY A 146 -13.68 -15.71 1.33
N THR A 147 -12.69 -16.38 1.93
CA THR A 147 -12.17 -15.94 3.24
C THR A 147 -11.45 -14.61 3.04
N LYS A 148 -11.82 -13.60 3.82
CA LYS A 148 -11.26 -12.25 3.71
C LYS A 148 -10.08 -12.09 4.66
N TYR A 149 -9.01 -11.51 4.14
CA TYR A 149 -7.79 -11.21 4.87
C TYR A 149 -7.40 -9.76 4.64
N ARG A 150 -6.50 -9.29 5.51
CA ARG A 150 -5.98 -7.94 5.48
C ARG A 150 -4.48 -7.96 5.73
N TYR A 151 -3.77 -7.22 4.89
CA TYR A 151 -2.36 -6.91 5.06
C TYR A 151 -2.20 -5.40 5.18
N ARG A 152 -1.29 -4.95 6.04
CA ARG A 152 -0.97 -3.53 6.20
C ARG A 152 0.52 -3.33 5.99
N THR A 153 0.88 -2.39 5.11
CA THR A 153 2.27 -1.99 4.95
C THR A 153 2.80 -1.36 6.23
N ARG A 154 4.12 -1.31 6.36
CA ARG A 154 4.80 -0.79 7.56
C ARG A 154 5.46 0.57 7.35
N VAL A 155 5.18 1.24 6.23
CA VAL A 155 5.79 2.51 5.86
C VAL A 155 4.76 3.63 5.96
N SER A 156 5.07 4.64 6.76
CA SER A 156 4.36 5.92 6.74
C SER A 156 5.02 6.89 5.74
N HIS A 157 4.21 7.65 5.02
CA HIS A 157 4.70 8.69 4.12
C HIS A 157 4.23 10.06 4.58
N PHE A 158 5.15 11.02 4.52
CA PHE A 158 4.90 12.41 4.83
C PHE A 158 5.40 13.26 3.65
N LEU A 159 4.60 14.23 3.24
CA LEU A 159 5.02 15.32 2.36
C LEU A 159 5.01 16.61 3.17
N ARG A 160 6.15 17.29 3.22
CA ARG A 160 6.32 18.55 3.96
C ARG A 160 7.16 19.53 3.13
N PRO A 161 7.05 20.85 3.37
CA PRO A 161 7.92 21.84 2.75
C PRO A 161 9.41 21.60 3.07
N ASP A 162 9.71 21.33 4.33
CA ASP A 162 11.02 20.99 4.85
C ASP A 162 10.94 19.69 5.66
N CYS A 163 11.61 18.64 5.21
CA CYS A 163 11.71 17.37 5.94
C CYS A 163 12.66 17.46 7.15
N GLU A 164 12.63 18.58 7.87
CA GLU A 164 13.36 18.81 9.11
C GLU A 164 12.57 18.26 10.30
N GLY A 165 13.28 17.93 11.38
CA GLY A 165 12.71 17.32 12.59
C GLY A 165 12.79 15.79 12.62
N SER A 166 12.34 15.24 13.73
CA SER A 166 12.31 13.82 14.07
C SER A 166 11.00 13.17 13.64
N LEU A 167 11.02 11.84 13.50
CA LEU A 167 9.80 11.07 13.22
C LEU A 167 8.70 11.30 14.29
N ALA A 168 9.08 11.54 15.54
CA ALA A 168 8.12 11.84 16.60
C ALA A 168 7.40 13.17 16.34
N GLU A 169 8.14 14.19 15.91
CA GLU A 169 7.57 15.50 15.55
C GLU A 169 6.66 15.39 14.33
N TRP A 170 7.07 14.66 13.28
CA TRP A 170 6.22 14.45 12.10
C TRP A 170 4.92 13.72 12.44
N ARG A 171 4.95 12.80 13.41
CA ARG A 171 3.76 12.08 13.88
C ARG A 171 2.87 12.94 14.78
N ALA A 172 3.41 13.93 15.48
CA ALA A 172 2.65 14.80 16.39
C ALA A 172 1.80 15.84 15.64
N GLU A 173 2.17 16.18 14.41
CA GLU A 173 1.43 17.11 13.54
C GLU A 173 0.27 16.43 12.76
N ARG A 174 0.03 15.14 13.02
CA ARG A 174 -1.05 14.36 12.40
C ARG A 174 -2.44 14.85 12.82
#